data_AF-A0A7V4B1V7-F1
#
_entry.id   AF-A0A7V4B1V7-F1
#
_cell.length_a   1.000
_cell.length_b   1.000
_cell.length_c   1.000
_cell.angle_alpha   90.00
_cell.angle_beta   90.00
_cell.angle_gamma   90.00
#
_symmetry.space_group_name_H-M   'P 1'
#
loop_
_entity.id
_entity.type
_entity.pdbx_description
1 polymer ?
#
loop_
_entity_poly.entity_id
_entity_poly.type
_entity_poly.pdbx_seq_one_letter_code
_entity_poly.pdbx_strand_id
1 'polypeptide(L)' 'GVDGGVSRGTVRDIVGAGADYLVAGSYIFKGEDTIQKAVKTLKEASL' A
#
# COMPACT_ATOMS: atom_id res chain seq x y z
N GLY A 1 4.42 13.20 4.49
CA GLY A 1 4.49 12.35 5.71
C GLY A 1 4.63 10.90 5.29
N VAL A 2 5.16 10.03 6.15
CA VAL A 2 5.21 8.59 5.88
C VAL A 2 4.09 7.94 6.66
N ASP A 3 3.17 7.26 5.99
CA ASP A 3 2.08 6.54 6.63
C ASP A 3 2.36 5.02 6.68
N GLY A 4 2.07 4.41 7.82
CA GLY A 4 2.18 2.98 8.09
C GLY A 4 0.81 2.32 8.10
N GLY A 5 0.74 0.99 8.00
CA GLY A 5 -0.57 0.31 7.92
C GLY A 5 -1.25 0.47 6.56
N VAL A 6 -0.46 0.69 5.50
CA VAL A 6 -0.93 0.73 4.11
C VAL A 6 -1.51 -0.63 3.71
N SER A 7 -2.73 -0.61 3.19
CA SER A 7 -3.43 -1.77 2.64
C SER A 7 -4.24 -1.35 1.42
N ARG A 8 -4.85 -2.30 0.70
CA ARG A 8 -5.77 -1.99 -0.41
C ARG A 8 -6.90 -1.05 -0.01
N GLY A 9 -7.38 -1.12 1.24
CA GLY A 9 -8.49 -0.29 1.71
C GLY A 9 -8.10 1.14 2.11
N THR A 10 -6.84 1.38 2.43
CA THR A 10 -6.37 2.69 2.95
C THR A 10 -5.51 3.45 1.96
N VAL A 11 -4.90 2.76 0.99
CA VAL A 11 -3.87 3.35 0.12
C VAL A 11 -4.35 4.58 -0.66
N ARG A 12 -5.61 4.60 -1.12
CA ARG A 12 -6.16 5.73 -1.88
C ARG A 12 -6.34 6.98 -1.02
N ASP A 13 -6.79 6.81 0.23
CA ASP A 13 -6.97 7.93 1.16
C ASP A 13 -5.62 8.51 1.57
N ILE A 14 -4.62 7.65 1.77
CA ILE A 14 -3.24 8.06 2.11
C ILE A 14 -2.63 8.88 0.96
N VAL A 15 -2.80 8.43 -0.29
CA VAL A 15 -2.36 9.18 -1.47
C VAL A 15 -3.15 10.48 -1.61
N GLY A 16 -4.47 10.44 -1.42
CA GLY A 16 -5.33 11.63 -1.45
C GLY A 16 -4.99 12.67 -0.38
N ALA A 17 -4.43 12.24 0.75
CA ALA A 17 -3.90 13.11 1.80
C ALA A 17 -2.54 13.76 1.44
N GLY A 18 -1.97 13.44 0.27
CA GLY A 18 -0.73 14.04 -0.23
C GLY A 18 0.54 13.29 0.15
N ALA A 19 0.47 11.97 0.40
CA ALA A 19 1.65 11.17 0.64
C ALA A 19 2.43 10.89 -0.66
N ASP A 20 3.72 11.27 -0.68
CA ASP A 20 4.62 10.98 -1.81
C ASP A 20 5.17 9.54 -1.78
N TYR A 21 5.25 8.94 -0.59
CA TYR A 21 5.82 7.60 -0.37
C TYR A 21 4.95 6.78 0.58
N LEU A 22 4.86 5.47 0.30
CA LEU A 22 4.06 4.50 1.06
C LEU A 22 4.96 3.39 1.63
N VAL A 23 4.74 3.01 2.88
CA VAL A 23 5.46 1.89 3.52
C VAL A 23 4.47 0.80 3.93
N ALA A 24 4.43 -0.29 3.16
CA ALA A 24 3.43 -1.37 3.28
C ALA A 24 4.04 -2.73 3.70
N GLY A 25 4.88 -2.74 4.74
CA GLY A 25 5.64 -3.94 5.14
C GLY A 25 4.77 -5.15 5.52
N SER A 26 3.80 -4.98 6.43
CA SER A 26 2.93 -6.09 6.86
C SER A 26 2.08 -6.62 5.72
N TYR A 27 1.53 -5.75 4.88
CA TYR A 27 0.72 -6.13 3.73
C TYR A 27 1.52 -6.93 2.70
N ILE A 28 2.79 -6.56 2.47
CA ILE A 28 3.67 -7.23 1.49
C ILE A 28 4.22 -8.56 2.02
N PHE A 29 4.64 -8.63 3.28
CA PHE A 29 5.44 -9.76 3.78
C PHE A 29 4.69 -10.71 4.71
N LYS A 30 3.51 -10.33 5.22
CA LYS A 30 2.67 -11.19 6.07
C LYS A 30 1.36 -11.62 5.40
N GLY A 31 1.13 -11.21 4.16
CA GLY A 31 -0.02 -11.63 3.36
C GLY A 31 0.17 -12.99 2.70
N GLU A 32 -0.89 -13.50 2.09
CA GLU A 32 -0.89 -14.78 1.37
C GLU A 32 -0.40 -14.65 -0.08
N ASP A 33 -0.37 -13.42 -0.60
CA ASP A 33 0.05 -13.13 -1.97
C ASP A 33 1.57 -13.12 -2.12
N THR A 34 2.03 -13.35 -3.34
CA THR A 34 3.43 -13.09 -3.68
C THR A 34 3.74 -11.60 -3.53
N ILE A 35 4.98 -11.27 -3.19
CA ILE A 35 5.44 -9.89 -3.06
C ILE A 35 5.07 -9.07 -4.31
N GLN A 36 5.29 -9.63 -5.52
CA GLN A 36 4.95 -8.94 -6.77
C GLN A 36 3.45 -8.64 -6.87
N LYS A 37 2.59 -9.58 -6.48
CA LYS A 37 1.13 -9.41 -6.54
C LYS A 37 0.66 -8.39 -5.48
N ALA A 38 1.21 -8.43 -4.28
CA ALA A 38 0.91 -7.46 -3.22
C ALA A 38 1.28 -6.03 -3.63
N VAL A 39 2.49 -5.82 -4.17
CA VAL A 39 2.95 -4.51 -4.68
C VAL A 39 2.09 -4.04 -5.85
N LYS A 40 1.79 -4.92 -6.82
CA LYS A 40 0.92 -4.58 -7.96
C LYS A 40 -0.47 -4.14 -7.48
N THR A 41 -1.05 -4.86 -6.53
CA THR A 41 -2.37 -4.56 -5.97
C THR A 41 -2.40 -3.19 -5.31
N LEU A 42 -1.39 -2.84 -4.51
CA LEU A 42 -1.29 -1.52 -3.89
C LEU A 42 -1.14 -0.40 -4.93
N LYS A 43 -0.34 -0.65 -5.97
CA LYS A 43 -0.12 0.33 -7.05
C LYS A 43 -1.39 0.59 -7.86
N GLU A 44 -2.16 -0.46 -8.16
CA GLU A 44 -3.44 -0.32 -8.84
C GLU A 44 -4.50 0.35 -7.97
N ALA A 45 -4.52 0.06 -6.66
CA ALA A 45 -5.47 0.68 -5.72
C ALA A 45 -5.10 2.12 -5.33
N SER A 46 -3.87 2.57 -5.63
CA SER A 46 -3.41 3.94 -5.39
C SER A 46 -3.76 4.94 -6.50
N LEU A 47 -4.25 4.46 -7.65
CA LEU A 47 -4.73 5.27 -8.78
C LEU A 47 -6.22 5.61 -8.61
#